data_AF-D6RY33-F1
#
_entry.id   AF-D6RY33-F1
#
_cell.length_a   1.000
_cell.length_b   1.000
_cell.length_c   1.000
_cell.angle_alpha   90.00
_cell.angle_beta   90.00
_cell.angle_gamma   90.00
#
_symmetry.space_group_name_H-M   'P 1'
#
loop_
_entity.id
_entity.type
_entity.pdbx_description
1 polymer ?
#
loop_
_entity_poly.entity_id
_entity_poly.type
_entity_poly.pdbx_seq_one_letter_code
_entity_poly.pdbx_strand_id
1 'polypeptide(L)'
;MSANEILKKYFSNLLLELKELKLLLTIESDELQKEEIRILNVTNPKKDLILESITNYYKTINAWLKYKNQKLDNFDYLIKEINLLKEEIYIKYQTCSKILQQIINAKRKIPKIKKHQNPITVHNSPIMLDIKI
;
A
#
# COMPACT_ATOMS: atom_id res chain seq x y z
N MET A 1 -2.18 -10.81 -21.77
CA MET A 1 -1.62 -9.46 -22.00
C MET A 1 -1.75 -8.67 -20.71
N SER A 2 -0.65 -8.13 -20.18
CA SER A 2 -0.68 -7.29 -18.98
C SER A 2 -1.33 -5.94 -19.27
N ALA A 3 -1.91 -5.29 -18.24
CA ALA A 3 -2.46 -3.94 -18.36
C ALA A 3 -1.46 -2.93 -18.98
N ASN A 4 -0.17 -3.13 -18.73
CA ASN A 4 0.90 -2.30 -19.26
C ASN A 4 1.14 -2.54 -20.76
N GLU A 5 1.03 -3.79 -21.23
CA GLU A 5 1.11 -4.14 -22.66
C GLU A 5 -0.07 -3.57 -23.45
N ILE A 6 -1.27 -3.60 -22.87
CA ILE A 6 -2.47 -3.02 -23.48
C ILE A 6 -2.29 -1.51 -23.65
N LEU A 7 -1.85 -0.81 -22.60
CA LEU A 7 -1.60 0.63 -22.67
C LEU A 7 -0.49 0.99 -23.67
N LYS A 8 0.60 0.22 -23.70
CA LYS A 8 1.66 0.39 -24.71
C LYS A 8 1.13 0.22 -26.14
N LYS A 9 0.23 -0.75 -26.36
CA LYS A 9 -0.43 -0.94 -27.66
C LYS A 9 -1.28 0.28 -28.02
N TYR A 10 -2.08 0.79 -27.10
CA TYR A 10 -2.88 2.00 -27.33
C TYR A 10 -2.03 3.23 -27.67
N PHE A 11 -0.92 3.46 -26.95
CA PHE A 11 0.02 4.54 -27.29
C PHE A 11 0.68 4.33 -28.66
N SER A 12 1.04 3.08 -29.00
CA SER A 12 1.65 2.77 -30.29
C SER A 12 0.67 3.01 -31.45
N ASN A 13 -0.60 2.65 -31.27
CA ASN A 13 -1.65 2.92 -32.24
C ASN A 13 -1.91 4.43 -32.39
N LEU A 14 -2.01 5.17 -31.29
CA LEU A 14 -2.16 6.63 -31.32
C LEU A 14 -1.00 7.30 -32.06
N LEU A 15 0.23 6.83 -31.84
CA LEU A 15 1.41 7.33 -32.55
C LEU A 15 1.32 7.08 -34.07
N LEU A 16 0.75 5.95 -34.48
CA LEU A 16 0.56 5.61 -35.89
C LEU A 16 -0.44 6.56 -36.55
N GLU A 17 -1.59 6.78 -35.92
CA GLU A 17 -2.61 7.74 -36.38
C GLU A 17 -2.05 9.16 -36.53
N LEU A 18 -1.25 9.61 -35.56
CA LEU A 18 -0.60 10.93 -35.61
C LEU A 18 0.41 11.05 -36.76
N LYS A 19 1.15 9.97 -37.04
CA LYS A 19 2.08 9.92 -38.19
C LYS A 19 1.33 9.97 -39.51
N GLU A 20 0.20 9.28 -39.60
CA GLU A 20 -0.65 9.28 -40.79
C GLU A 20 -1.26 10.67 -41.03
N LEU A 21 -1.79 11.31 -39.99
CA LEU A 21 -2.29 12.68 -40.08
C LEU A 21 -1.19 13.64 -40.55
N LYS A 22 0.01 13.54 -39.97
CA LYS A 22 1.15 14.37 -40.36
C LYS A 22 1.49 14.19 -41.84
N LEU A 23 1.59 12.95 -42.31
CA LEU A 23 1.89 12.65 -43.70
C LEU A 23 0.84 13.27 -44.64
N LEU A 24 -0.43 13.12 -44.29
CA LEU A 24 -1.53 13.63 -45.07
C LEU A 24 -1.53 15.17 -45.13
N LEU A 25 -1.25 15.85 -44.01
CA LEU A 25 -1.09 17.30 -43.97
C LEU A 25 0.13 17.79 -44.77
N THR A 26 1.22 17.01 -44.80
CA THR A 26 2.39 17.33 -45.64
C THR A 26 2.03 17.25 -47.13
N ILE A 27 1.37 16.17 -47.56
CA ILE A 27 0.91 16.03 -48.95
C ILE A 27 -0.07 17.16 -49.32
N GLU A 28 -1.02 17.46 -48.44
CA GLU A 28 -1.97 18.55 -48.64
C GLU A 28 -1.25 19.89 -48.82
N SER A 29 -0.26 20.20 -47.98
CA SER A 29 0.55 21.41 -48.09
C SER A 29 1.28 21.49 -49.43
N ASP A 30 1.92 20.41 -49.86
CA ASP A 30 2.69 20.37 -51.11
C ASP A 30 1.80 20.56 -52.35
N GLU A 31 0.59 20.00 -52.34
CA GLU A 31 -0.38 20.17 -53.44
C GLU A 31 -1.04 21.55 -53.43
N LEU A 32 -1.35 22.10 -52.25
CA LEU A 32 -1.89 23.47 -52.15
C LEU A 32 -0.89 24.53 -52.61
N GLN A 33 0.42 24.31 -52.42
CA GLN A 33 1.46 25.17 -52.98
C GLN A 33 1.48 25.18 -54.52
N LYS A 34 0.95 24.14 -55.16
CA LYS A 34 0.77 24.05 -56.61
C LYS A 34 -0.62 24.53 -57.07
N GLU A 35 -1.39 25.16 -56.18
CA GLU A 35 -2.76 25.61 -56.41
C GLU A 35 -3.77 24.46 -56.68
N GLU A 36 -3.42 23.21 -56.35
CA GLU A 36 -4.27 22.03 -56.56
C GLU A 36 -5.28 21.84 -55.40
N ILE A 37 -6.25 22.75 -55.31
CA ILE A 37 -7.26 22.80 -54.23
C ILE A 37 -8.10 21.51 -54.13
N ARG A 38 -8.21 20.74 -55.23
CA ARG A 38 -8.99 19.48 -55.28
C ARG A 38 -8.46 18.42 -54.31
N ILE A 39 -7.20 18.51 -53.88
CA ILE A 39 -6.63 17.62 -52.87
C ILE A 39 -7.46 17.60 -51.58
N LEU A 40 -8.05 18.74 -51.20
CA LEU A 40 -8.86 18.88 -49.99
C LEU A 40 -10.09 17.99 -50.01
N ASN A 41 -10.69 17.74 -51.17
CA ASN A 41 -11.85 16.85 -51.30
C ASN A 41 -11.50 15.39 -51.01
N VAL A 42 -10.24 15.01 -51.23
CA VAL A 42 -9.73 13.66 -50.99
C VAL A 42 -9.22 13.51 -49.55
N THR A 43 -8.57 14.54 -49.03
CA THR A 43 -7.90 14.51 -47.73
C THR A 43 -8.83 14.80 -46.57
N ASN A 44 -9.82 15.70 -46.71
CA ASN A 44 -10.73 16.07 -45.62
C ASN A 44 -11.48 14.88 -45.00
N PRO A 45 -12.13 13.98 -45.77
CA PRO A 45 -12.83 12.84 -45.17
C PRO A 45 -11.90 11.92 -44.39
N LYS A 46 -10.65 11.76 -44.86
CA LYS A 46 -9.63 10.97 -44.16
C LYS A 46 -9.17 11.65 -42.88
N LYS A 47 -8.98 12.98 -42.88
CA LYS A 47 -8.63 13.75 -41.67
C LYS A 47 -9.70 13.59 -40.60
N ASP A 48 -10.97 13.66 -40.98
CA ASP A 48 -12.08 13.52 -40.02
C ASP A 48 -12.04 12.15 -39.32
N LEU A 49 -11.83 11.07 -40.07
CA LEU A 49 -11.70 9.72 -39.50
C LEU A 49 -10.47 9.57 -38.59
N ILE A 50 -9.32 10.08 -39.00
CA ILE A 50 -8.09 10.03 -38.19
C ILE A 50 -8.25 10.85 -36.91
N LEU A 51 -8.88 12.02 -36.98
CA LEU A 51 -9.17 12.88 -35.82
C LEU A 51 -10.12 12.19 -34.83
N GLU A 52 -11.15 11.50 -35.33
CA GLU A 52 -12.04 10.70 -34.48
C GLU A 52 -11.27 9.56 -33.80
N SER A 53 -10.44 8.83 -34.55
CA SER A 53 -9.59 7.75 -34.03
C SER A 53 -8.64 8.25 -32.92
N ILE A 54 -7.92 9.35 -33.17
CA ILE A 54 -7.04 10.01 -32.19
C ILE A 54 -7.82 10.40 -30.92
N THR A 55 -8.98 11.01 -31.10
CA THR A 55 -9.83 11.44 -29.98
C THR A 55 -10.26 10.26 -29.12
N ASN A 56 -10.63 9.14 -29.74
CA ASN A 56 -11.01 7.92 -29.04
C ASN A 56 -9.83 7.34 -28.27
N TYR A 57 -8.66 7.22 -28.89
CA TYR A 57 -7.45 6.75 -28.21
C TYR A 57 -7.09 7.62 -27.01
N TYR A 58 -7.14 8.95 -27.15
CA TYR A 58 -6.87 9.89 -26.07
C TYR A 58 -7.84 9.71 -24.90
N LYS A 59 -9.15 9.62 -25.17
CA LYS A 59 -10.17 9.38 -24.15
C LYS A 59 -9.93 8.06 -23.40
N THR A 60 -9.65 6.98 -24.12
CA THR A 60 -9.42 5.66 -23.53
C THR A 60 -8.16 5.65 -22.65
N ILE A 61 -7.05 6.22 -23.12
CA ILE A 61 -5.80 6.32 -22.37
C ILE A 61 -6.01 7.10 -21.06
N ASN A 62 -6.67 8.25 -21.14
CA ASN A 62 -6.92 9.09 -19.97
C ASN A 62 -7.85 8.44 -18.94
N ALA A 63 -8.90 7.74 -19.40
CA ALA A 63 -9.77 6.98 -18.50
C ALA A 63 -8.98 5.90 -17.74
N TRP A 64 -8.09 5.20 -18.45
CA TRP A 64 -7.20 4.19 -17.86
C TRP A 64 -6.24 4.78 -16.82
N LEU A 65 -5.59 5.89 -17.14
CA LEU A 65 -4.67 6.58 -16.22
C LEU A 65 -5.40 7.07 -14.96
N LYS A 66 -6.60 7.65 -15.12
CA LYS A 66 -7.42 8.12 -14.01
C LYS A 66 -7.78 7.00 -13.04
N TYR A 67 -8.21 5.84 -13.57
CA TYR A 67 -8.51 4.66 -12.74
C TYR A 67 -7.29 4.14 -11.98
N LYS A 68 -6.10 4.17 -12.61
CA LYS A 68 -4.85 3.76 -11.97
C LYS A 68 -4.44 4.71 -10.83
N ASN A 69 -4.57 6.01 -11.03
CA ASN A 69 -4.26 7.01 -10.00
C ASN A 69 -5.20 6.88 -8.79
N GLN A 70 -6.51 6.70 -9.02
CA GLN A 70 -7.48 6.43 -7.95
C GLN A 70 -7.14 5.18 -7.12
N LYS A 71 -6.60 4.13 -7.75
CA LYS A 71 -6.12 2.95 -7.01
C LYS A 71 -4.91 3.24 -6.14
N LEU A 72 -3.95 4.04 -6.64
CA LEU A 72 -2.76 4.43 -5.88
C LEU A 72 -3.14 5.25 -4.65
N ASP A 73 -4.02 6.25 -4.82
CA ASP A 73 -4.53 7.06 -3.71
C ASP A 73 -5.21 6.18 -2.64
N ASN A 74 -5.93 5.14 -3.05
CA ASN A 74 -6.55 4.19 -2.14
C ASN A 74 -5.52 3.32 -1.40
N PHE A 75 -4.41 2.92 -2.05
CA PHE A 75 -3.33 2.19 -1.38
C PHE A 75 -2.61 3.07 -0.35
N ASP A 76 -2.35 4.33 -0.67
CA ASP A 76 -1.71 5.26 0.26
C ASP A 76 -2.59 5.50 1.50
N TYR A 77 -3.90 5.61 1.31
CA TYR A 77 -4.87 5.66 2.41
C TYR A 77 -4.79 4.39 3.29
N LEU A 78 -4.81 3.20 2.69
CA LEU A 78 -4.71 1.94 3.43
C LEU A 78 -3.37 1.80 4.17
N ILE A 79 -2.26 2.22 3.57
CA ILE A 79 -0.94 2.22 4.22
C ILE A 79 -0.95 3.12 5.46
N LYS A 80 -1.59 4.29 5.36
CA LYS A 80 -1.72 5.22 6.49
C LYS A 80 -2.55 4.61 7.64
N GLU A 81 -3.69 4.00 7.34
CA GLU A 81 -4.54 3.30 8.32
C GLU A 81 -3.77 2.18 9.05
N ILE A 82 -3.03 1.35 8.31
CA ILE A 82 -2.22 0.27 8.88
C ILE A 82 -1.14 0.80 9.83
N ASN A 83 -0.50 1.92 9.48
CA ASN A 83 0.52 2.53 10.33
C ASN A 83 -0.07 3.08 11.63
N LEU A 84 -1.25 3.71 11.59
CA LEU A 84 -1.95 4.16 12.80
C LEU A 84 -2.30 2.99 13.72
N LEU A 85 -2.86 1.91 13.16
CA LEU A 85 -3.18 0.70 13.94
C LEU A 85 -1.93 0.09 14.58
N LYS A 86 -0.80 0.07 13.86
CA LYS A 86 0.47 -0.41 14.39
C LYS A 86 0.94 0.43 15.58
N GLU A 87 0.82 1.75 15.50
CA GLU A 87 1.16 2.65 16.61
C GLU A 87 0.25 2.42 17.82
N GLU A 88 -1.07 2.29 17.61
CA GLU A 88 -2.01 1.99 18.70
C GLU A 88 -1.68 0.66 19.39
N ILE A 89 -1.40 -0.38 18.62
CA ILE A 89 -0.99 -1.70 19.16
C ILE A 89 0.28 -1.56 19.97
N TYR A 90 1.26 -0.80 19.47
CA TYR A 90 2.52 -0.56 20.17
C TYR A 90 2.30 0.18 21.50
N ILE A 91 1.47 1.22 21.52
CA ILE A 91 1.12 1.96 22.73
C ILE A 91 0.43 1.04 23.75
N LYS A 92 -0.53 0.22 23.31
CA LYS A 92 -1.19 -0.77 24.17
C LYS A 92 -0.20 -1.78 24.73
N TYR A 93 0.69 -2.31 23.90
CA TYR A 93 1.74 -3.24 24.33
C TYR A 93 2.66 -2.62 25.39
N GLN A 94 3.15 -1.39 25.16
CA GLN A 94 4.00 -0.67 26.10
C GLN A 94 3.29 -0.42 27.44
N THR A 95 2.00 -0.10 27.39
CA THR A 95 1.17 0.11 28.58
C THR A 95 1.04 -1.18 29.39
N CYS A 96 0.69 -2.30 28.74
CA CYS A 96 0.60 -3.61 29.38
C CYS A 96 1.94 -4.04 29.99
N SER A 97 3.05 -3.84 29.28
CA SER A 97 4.40 -4.14 29.76
C SER A 97 4.73 -3.37 31.05
N LYS A 98 4.44 -2.06 31.09
CA LYS A 98 4.63 -1.23 32.30
C LYS A 98 3.79 -1.73 33.47
N ILE A 99 2.52 -2.07 33.25
CA ILE A 99 1.62 -2.60 34.29
C ILE A 99 2.18 -3.92 34.84
N LEU A 100 2.57 -4.85 33.97
CA LEU A 100 3.15 -6.13 34.38
C LEU A 100 4.43 -5.94 35.21
N GLN A 101 5.29 -5.01 34.80
CA GLN A 101 6.52 -4.69 35.54
C GLN A 101 6.21 -4.14 36.94
N GLN A 102 5.21 -3.26 37.07
CA GLN A 102 4.76 -2.75 38.36
C GLN A 102 4.24 -3.88 39.26
N ILE A 103 3.43 -4.79 38.73
CA ILE A 103 2.91 -5.95 39.48
C ILE A 103 4.07 -6.84 39.97
N ILE A 104 5.04 -7.14 39.12
CA ILE A 104 6.23 -7.94 39.49
C ILE A 104 7.02 -7.23 40.60
N ASN A 105 7.26 -5.93 40.46
CA ASN A 105 8.00 -5.15 41.45
C ASN A 105 7.26 -5.06 42.79
N ALA A 106 5.94 -4.91 42.80
CA ALA A 106 5.12 -4.93 43.99
C ALA A 106 5.21 -6.29 44.72
N LYS A 107 5.10 -7.41 43.97
CA LYS A 107 5.28 -8.76 44.53
C LYS A 107 6.67 -8.99 45.13
N ARG A 108 7.73 -8.42 44.54
CA ARG A 108 9.10 -8.51 45.07
C ARG A 108 9.34 -7.67 46.33
N LYS A 109 8.58 -6.59 46.53
CA LYS A 109 8.72 -5.69 47.70
C LYS A 109 7.97 -6.18 48.95
N ILE A 110 7.14 -7.22 48.85
CA ILE A 110 6.56 -7.87 50.03
C ILE A 110 7.71 -8.55 50.80
N PRO A 111 8.04 -8.13 52.02
CA PRO A 111 9.12 -8.75 52.78
C PRO A 111 8.78 -10.21 53.01
N LYS A 112 9.68 -11.13 52.63
CA LYS A 112 9.60 -12.52 53.13
C LYS A 112 9.65 -12.41 54.65
N ILE A 113 8.56 -12.78 55.33
CA ILE A 113 8.48 -12.82 56.79
C ILE A 113 9.71 -13.62 57.27
N LYS A 114 10.69 -12.94 57.86
CA LYS A 114 11.78 -13.61 58.54
C LYS A 114 11.13 -14.31 59.72
N LYS A 115 11.08 -15.64 59.70
CA LYS A 115 10.65 -16.43 60.85
C LYS A 115 11.45 -15.94 62.06
N HIS A 116 10.77 -15.33 63.03
CA HIS A 116 11.36 -15.05 64.33
C HIS A 116 11.76 -16.40 64.93
N GLN A 117 13.06 -16.68 64.92
CA GLN A 117 13.63 -17.74 65.76
C GLN A 117 13.60 -17.19 67.19
N ASN A 118 12.58 -17.55 67.96
CA ASN A 118 12.63 -17.42 69.40
C ASN A 118 13.52 -18.56 69.94
N PRO A 119 14.57 -18.29 70.71
CA PRO A 119 15.34 -19.34 71.37
C PRO A 119 14.54 -19.87 72.56
N ILE A 120 14.13 -21.14 72.50
CA ILE A 120 13.54 -21.85 73.64
C ILE A 120 14.69 -22.42 74.47
N THR A 121 14.84 -21.92 75.69
CA THR A 121 15.81 -22.42 76.68
C THR A 121 15.12 -23.40 77.63
N VAL A 122 15.39 -24.69 77.43
CA VAL A 122 15.64 -25.79 78.41
C VAL A 122 14.56 -26.16 79.45
N HIS A 123 14.03 -27.40 79.39
CA HIS A 123 14.32 -28.47 80.37
C HIS A 123 13.62 -29.83 80.08
N ASN A 124 14.45 -30.87 79.96
CA ASN A 124 14.34 -32.31 80.30
C ASN A 124 12.97 -33.00 80.43
N SER A 125 12.72 -34.04 79.61
CA SER A 125 12.73 -35.46 80.03
C SER A 125 12.54 -36.40 78.82
N PRO A 126 13.21 -37.58 78.78
CA PRO A 126 13.13 -38.51 77.67
C PRO A 126 11.98 -39.51 77.88
N ILE A 127 11.14 -39.72 76.87
CA ILE A 127 10.23 -40.88 76.83
C ILE A 127 10.71 -41.77 75.69
N MET A 128 11.47 -42.81 76.06
CA MET A 128 11.69 -43.99 75.23
C MET A 128 10.36 -44.75 75.12
N LEU A 129 9.93 -45.03 73.89
CA LEU A 129 8.99 -46.12 73.63
C LEU A 129 9.74 -47.16 72.79
N ASP A 130 10.19 -48.20 73.49
CA ASP A 130 10.69 -49.44 72.91
C ASP A 130 9.58 -50.10 72.09
N ILE A 131 9.83 -50.35 70.81
CA ILE A 131 9.04 -51.31 70.03
C ILE A 131 10.02 -52.40 69.57
N LYS A 132 10.01 -53.52 70.28
CA LYS A 132 10.53 -54.81 69.78
C LYS A 132 9.43 -55.51 69.00
N ILE A 133 9.78 -56.07 67.84
CA ILE A 133 9.02 -57.11 67.14
C ILE A 133 9.15 -58.42 67.93
#